data_AF-A0A2G0CHF9-F1
#
_entry.id   AF-A0A2G0CHF9-F1
#
_cell.length_a   1.000
_cell.length_b   1.000
_cell.length_c   1.000
_cell.angle_alpha   90.00
_cell.angle_beta   90.00
_cell.angle_gamma   90.00
#
_symmetry.space_group_name_H-M   'P 1'
#
loop_
_entity.id
_entity.type
_entity.pdbx_description
1 polymer ?
#
loop_
_entity_poly.entity_id
_entity_poly.type
_entity_poly.pdbx_seq_one_letter_code
_entity_poly.pdbx_strand_id
1 'polypeptide(L)'
;MSTNNIILTTPAELEELLEQTTLRAVKACLTLMKLPTGGQGEEYLKKREAARLLNVSTATIDNYVRRGKLAKYPFGNQQVRFKRQEVLALIKQ
;
A
#
# COMPACT_ATOMS: atom_id res chain seq x y z
N MET A 1 15.60 -38.97 26.26
CA MET A 1 15.14 -40.05 25.37
C MET A 1 14.61 -39.38 24.11
N SER A 2 15.41 -39.29 23.05
CA SER A 2 14.98 -38.67 21.78
C SER A 2 14.26 -39.71 20.94
N THR A 3 12.98 -39.52 20.66
CA THR A 3 12.18 -40.35 19.77
C THR A 3 12.53 -40.04 18.33
N ASN A 4 13.17 -40.98 17.64
CA ASN A 4 13.54 -40.85 16.25
C ASN A 4 12.39 -41.34 15.37
N ASN A 5 11.57 -40.42 14.84
CA ASN A 5 10.46 -40.75 13.95
C ASN A 5 10.96 -40.77 12.50
N ILE A 6 11.14 -41.97 11.94
CA ILE A 6 11.44 -42.16 10.53
C ILE A 6 10.11 -42.18 9.77
N ILE A 7 9.95 -41.28 8.79
CA ILE A 7 8.77 -41.22 7.94
C ILE A 7 9.13 -41.88 6.61
N LEU A 8 8.49 -43.00 6.30
CA LEU A 8 8.55 -43.63 4.98
C LEU A 8 7.50 -42.97 4.09
N THR A 9 7.91 -42.42 2.96
CA THR A 9 7.03 -41.75 1.99
C THR A 9 7.43 -42.16 0.57
N THR A 10 6.50 -41.99 -0.37
CA THR A 10 6.78 -42.12 -1.80
C THR A 10 7.28 -40.79 -2.38
N PRO A 11 7.99 -40.79 -3.52
CA PRO A 11 8.41 -39.56 -4.18
C PRO A 11 7.26 -38.60 -4.49
N ALA A 12 6.09 -39.13 -4.89
CA ALA A 12 4.91 -38.33 -5.21
C ALA A 12 4.32 -37.63 -3.98
N GLU A 13 4.23 -38.32 -2.84
CA GLU A 13 3.76 -37.73 -1.57
C GLU A 13 4.72 -36.64 -1.07
N LEU A 14 6.03 -36.84 -1.28
CA LEU A 14 7.03 -35.83 -0.94
C LEU A 14 6.89 -34.58 -1.81
N GLU A 15 6.71 -34.75 -3.12
CA GLU A 15 6.49 -33.64 -4.05
C GLU A 15 5.23 -32.84 -3.69
N GLU A 16 4.12 -33.52 -3.39
CA GLU A 16 2.88 -32.87 -2.96
C GLU A 16 3.08 -32.07 -1.66
N LEU A 17 3.80 -32.62 -0.69
CA LEU A 17 4.06 -31.96 0.59
C LEU A 17 4.91 -30.70 0.42
N LEU A 18 5.90 -30.74 -0.48
CA LEU A 18 6.72 -29.59 -0.84
C LEU A 18 5.91 -28.52 -1.57
N GLU A 19 5.05 -28.91 -2.51
CA GLU A 19 4.18 -27.98 -3.23
C GLU A 19 3.22 -27.26 -2.28
N GLN A 20 2.58 -27.99 -1.36
CA GLN A 20 1.68 -27.41 -0.38
C GLN A 20 2.39 -26.44 0.58
N THR A 21 3.61 -26.77 1.03
CA THR A 21 4.37 -25.90 1.92
C THR A 21 4.88 -24.65 1.21
N THR A 22 5.42 -24.78 0.01
CA THR A 22 5.88 -23.63 -0.79
C THR A 22 4.74 -22.68 -1.12
N LEU A 23 3.60 -23.21 -1.54
CA LEU A 23 2.42 -22.41 -1.88
C LEU A 23 1.86 -21.68 -0.65
N ARG A 24 1.88 -22.32 0.53
CA ARG A 24 1.53 -21.67 1.81
C ARG A 24 2.49 -20.53 2.15
N ALA A 25 3.79 -20.76 2.03
CA ALA A 25 4.80 -19.75 2.32
C ALA A 25 4.69 -18.54 1.38
N VAL A 26 4.54 -18.77 0.08
CA VAL A 26 4.37 -17.71 -0.92
C VAL A 26 3.09 -16.91 -0.66
N LYS A 27 1.97 -17.57 -0.36
CA LYS A 27 0.72 -16.87 0.01
C LYS A 27 0.91 -16.00 1.24
N ALA A 28 1.58 -16.49 2.28
CA ALA A 28 1.86 -15.72 3.48
C ALA A 28 2.72 -14.48 3.16
N CYS A 29 3.80 -14.65 2.39
CA CYS A 29 4.64 -13.54 1.94
C CYS A 29 3.86 -12.51 1.12
N LEU A 30 3.02 -12.95 0.17
CA LEU A 30 2.19 -12.05 -0.62
C LEU A 30 1.17 -11.29 0.24
N THR A 31 0.58 -11.94 1.25
CA THR A 31 -0.30 -11.25 2.21
C THR A 31 0.46 -10.23 3.03
N LEU A 32 1.68 -10.54 3.49
CA LEU A 32 2.53 -9.60 4.22
C LEU A 32 2.97 -8.42 3.34
N MET A 33 3.23 -8.65 2.05
CA MET A 33 3.52 -7.58 1.09
C MET A 33 2.28 -6.76 0.71
N LYS A 34 1.10 -7.36 0.74
CA LYS A 34 -0.20 -6.70 0.51
C LYS A 34 -0.75 -6.00 1.74
N LEU A 35 -0.15 -6.19 2.92
CA LEU A 35 -0.45 -5.30 4.03
C LEU A 35 -0.12 -3.89 3.53
N PRO A 36 -1.09 -2.96 3.57
CA PRO A 36 -0.72 -1.58 3.40
C PRO A 36 0.37 -1.35 4.44
N THR A 37 1.53 -0.87 4.02
CA THR A 37 2.42 -0.07 4.85
C THR A 37 1.69 1.22 5.22
N GLY A 38 0.49 1.10 5.80
CA GLY A 38 -0.22 2.09 6.58
C GLY A 38 0.43 2.14 7.95
N GLY A 39 1.74 2.33 7.97
CA GLY A 39 2.27 3.21 9.00
C GLY A 39 1.50 4.50 8.86
N GLN A 40 1.06 5.07 9.97
CA GLN A 40 0.46 6.39 10.06
C GLN A 40 1.49 7.49 9.72
N GLY A 41 2.34 7.25 8.72
CA GLY A 41 3.16 8.27 8.09
C GLY A 41 2.24 9.19 7.30
N GLU A 42 2.54 10.48 7.32
CA GLU A 42 1.82 11.46 6.52
C GLU A 42 1.85 11.03 5.05
N GLU A 43 0.73 10.49 4.54
CA GLU A 43 0.66 10.02 3.16
C GLU A 43 0.60 11.24 2.23
N TYR A 44 1.59 11.33 1.34
CA TYR A 44 1.76 12.45 0.41
C TYR A 44 1.28 12.09 -1.01
N LEU A 45 0.18 12.70 -1.43
CA LEU A 45 -0.43 12.49 -2.73
C LEU A 45 0.16 13.41 -3.80
N LYS A 46 0.29 12.89 -5.03
CA LYS A 46 0.47 13.73 -6.23
C LYS A 46 -0.82 14.48 -6.54
N LYS A 47 -0.72 15.56 -7.31
CA LYS A 47 -1.88 16.35 -7.77
C LYS A 47 -2.98 15.48 -8.41
N ARG A 48 -2.60 14.53 -9.28
CA ARG A 48 -3.55 13.64 -9.96
C ARG A 48 -4.26 12.68 -8.99
N GLU A 49 -3.57 12.24 -7.95
CA GLU A 49 -4.14 11.35 -6.92
C GLU A 49 -5.12 12.12 -6.04
N ALA A 50 -4.76 13.33 -5.61
CA ALA A 50 -5.67 14.22 -4.87
C ALA A 50 -6.94 14.54 -5.68
N ALA A 51 -6.78 14.85 -6.98
CA ALA A 51 -7.90 15.11 -7.88
C ALA A 51 -8.85 13.90 -7.99
N ARG A 52 -8.30 12.69 -8.17
CA ARG A 52 -9.08 11.44 -8.20
C ARG A 52 -9.80 11.20 -6.88
N LEU A 53 -9.13 11.43 -5.76
CA LEU A 53 -9.68 11.19 -4.43
C LEU A 53 -10.86 12.10 -4.12
N LEU A 54 -10.83 13.34 -4.60
CA LEU A 54 -11.93 14.30 -4.49
C LEU A 54 -12.95 14.22 -5.63
N ASN A 55 -12.71 13.37 -6.64
CA ASN A 55 -13.48 13.31 -7.88
C ASN A 55 -13.62 14.67 -8.58
N VAL A 56 -12.52 15.43 -8.67
CA VAL A 56 -12.46 16.75 -9.31
C VAL A 56 -11.36 16.82 -10.36
N SER A 57 -11.34 17.89 -11.15
CA SER A 57 -10.25 18.16 -12.08
C SER A 57 -8.96 18.56 -11.35
N THR A 58 -7.80 18.36 -11.98
CA THR A 58 -6.51 18.85 -11.45
C THR A 58 -6.46 20.38 -11.35
N ALA A 59 -7.20 21.10 -12.21
CA ALA A 59 -7.33 22.55 -12.14
C ALA A 59 -8.08 22.99 -10.88
N THR A 60 -9.04 22.19 -10.40
CA THR A 60 -9.74 22.42 -9.13
C THR A 60 -8.77 22.32 -7.94
N ILE A 61 -7.85 21.35 -7.96
CA ILE A 61 -6.79 21.25 -6.94
C ILE A 61 -5.91 22.51 -6.94
N ASP A 62 -5.48 22.97 -8.12
CA ASP A 62 -4.69 24.21 -8.22
C ASP A 62 -5.49 25.44 -7.72
N ASN A 63 -6.81 25.46 -7.92
CA ASN A 63 -7.71 26.49 -7.40
C ASN A 63 -7.76 26.45 -5.86
N TYR A 64 -7.91 25.27 -5.25
CA TYR A 64 -7.88 25.13 -3.79
C TYR A 64 -6.58 25.62 -3.18
N VAL A 65 -5.44 25.36 -3.82
CA VAL A 65 -4.14 25.90 -3.39
C VAL A 65 -4.12 27.42 -3.49
N ARG A 66 -4.55 28.00 -4.62
CA ARG A 66 -4.60 29.46 -4.81
C ARG A 66 -5.52 30.15 -3.79
N ARG A 67 -6.60 29.49 -3.39
CA ARG A 67 -7.55 29.98 -2.39
C ARG A 67 -7.11 29.72 -0.95
N GLY A 68 -5.95 29.10 -0.73
CA GLY A 68 -5.46 28.75 0.61
C GLY A 68 -6.23 27.62 1.30
N LYS A 69 -7.07 26.88 0.56
CA LYS A 69 -7.84 25.73 1.10
C LYS A 69 -7.01 24.44 1.19
N LEU A 70 -5.89 24.35 0.45
CA LEU A 70 -5.03 23.17 0.42
C LEU A 70 -3.56 23.60 0.40
N ALA A 71 -2.71 23.02 1.24
CA ALA A 71 -1.29 23.32 1.27
C ALA A 71 -0.53 22.46 0.25
N LYS A 72 0.48 23.05 -0.40
CA LYS A 72 1.43 22.33 -1.27
C LYS A 72 2.74 22.13 -0.52
N TYR A 73 3.24 20.90 -0.54
CA TYR A 73 4.52 20.54 0.04
C TYR A 73 5.53 20.29 -1.07
N PRO A 74 6.65 21.03 -1.12
CA PRO A 74 7.71 20.77 -2.08
C PRO A 74 8.30 19.38 -1.83
N PHE A 75 8.51 18.63 -2.91
CA PHE A 75 9.07 17.27 -2.86
C PHE A 75 10.20 17.18 -3.89
N GLY A 76 11.43 17.44 -3.43
CA GLY A 76 12.58 17.65 -4.30
C GLY A 76 12.51 19.00 -5.03
N ASN A 77 13.14 19.08 -6.21
CA ASN A 77 13.40 20.35 -6.89
C ASN A 77 12.21 20.93 -7.67
N GLN A 78 11.25 20.09 -8.09
CA GLN A 78 10.18 20.55 -9.00
C GLN A 78 8.81 19.91 -8.75
N GLN A 79 8.73 18.84 -7.95
CA GLN A 79 7.46 18.18 -7.68
C GLN A 79 6.82 18.77 -6.42
N VAL A 80 5.49 18.73 -6.39
CA VAL A 80 4.70 19.08 -5.21
C VAL A 80 3.82 17.91 -4.80
N ARG A 81 3.62 17.79 -3.49
CA ARG A 81 2.77 16.79 -2.86
C ARG A 81 1.76 17.45 -1.95
N PHE A 82 0.69 16.72 -1.66
CA PHE A 82 -0.42 17.14 -0.82
C PHE A 82 -0.61 16.11 0.28
N LYS A 83 -0.75 16.55 1.53
CA LYS A 83 -1.07 15.62 2.61
C LYS A 83 -2.46 15.04 2.38
N ARG A 84 -2.58 13.71 2.39
CA ARG A 84 -3.86 13.02 2.17
C ARG A 84 -4.94 13.48 3.15
N GLN A 85 -4.57 13.72 4.42
CA GLN A 85 -5.50 14.19 5.44
C GLN A 85 -6.11 15.57 5.09
N GLU A 86 -5.30 16.50 4.59
CA GLU A 86 -5.79 17.82 4.16
C GLU A 86 -6.69 17.72 2.93
N VAL A 87 -6.35 16.85 1.98
CA VAL A 87 -7.20 16.57 0.82
C VAL A 87 -8.55 16.01 1.28
N LEU A 88 -8.56 15.03 2.18
CA LEU A 88 -9.78 14.44 2.73
C LEU A 88 -10.64 15.44 3.50
N ALA A 89 -10.03 16.42 4.18
CA ALA A 89 -10.75 17.46 4.90
C ALA A 89 -11.64 18.32 3.98
N LEU A 90 -11.35 18.38 2.67
CA LEU A 90 -12.14 19.12 1.69
C LEU A 90 -13.45 18.43 1.27
N ILE A 91 -13.64 17.14 1.59
CA ILE A 91 -14.87 16.39 1.25
C ILE A 91 -16.08 16.88 2.07
N LYS A 92 -15.83 17.53 3.23
CA LYS A 92 -16.87 17.93 4.19
C LYS A 92 -17.41 19.35 4.00
N GLN A 93 -17.10 20.03 2.90
CA GLN A 93 -17.57 21.40 2.61
C GLN A 93 -18.42 21.45 1.35
#